data_AF-A0A0F2NSF3-F1
#
_entry.id   AF-A0A0F2NSF3-F1
#
_cell.length_a   1.000
_cell.length_b   1.000
_cell.length_c   1.000
_cell.angle_alpha   90.00
_cell.angle_beta   90.00
_cell.angle_gamma   90.00
#
_symmetry.space_group_name_H-M   'P 1'
#
loop_
_entity.id
_entity.type
_entity.pdbx_description
1 polymer ?
#
loop_
_entity_poly.entity_id
_entity_poly.type
_entity_poly.pdbx_seq_one_letter_code
_entity_poly.pdbx_strand_id
1 'polypeptide(L)'
;MFFVTTAFAQTTERTVESFDKINISSSLSVVLIEAENEKIEIIGVPEQYLENLITETKNGTLNIYVKAKVKSASDMQVKVYYTTLNNIEVSGAAGVKSQNDINSENLVINSSGATELDFSINAQDVSLTTSGASSVKLKGVTKNFTVSLSGAAELKAQDFEAKKVALTTSGAAAVKVFAVQEISGVLSGVSEVKIYGNPPINNLQKSGLADIKNGNNVSITLPNDTLGEINTKSKNDTTRIKWGGTMVLIIDDSVSINRPVKKRRNHWAGIDLGINGFVNASNSLNLNNPAGLDTSNPSKVTQFMELDYAKSWTVSINFYEQFIKLYQHHVGLVTGLGIEYNNYELKHNVQLISKGGSFVHENVTPYNENYTWGVIDTSINYSKNRFKTFYINAPLLLEINTGQHKNKSFHFAAGAIVGYKFTTKMKYKYKEDGDTQKYKDNQDFNTNPFRVSLTTRIGYGRLNLFATYGLTPLFEKNRGPELHAFSVGVTLLGF
;
A
#
# COMPACT_ATOMS: atom_id res chain seq x y z
N MET A 1 31.10 41.65 55.42
CA MET A 1 31.56 40.26 55.53
C MET A 1 30.32 39.40 55.77
N PHE A 2 29.73 38.85 54.71
CA PHE A 2 28.61 37.90 54.82
C PHE A 2 29.22 36.52 55.06
N PHE A 3 29.07 35.99 56.26
CA PHE A 3 29.37 34.58 56.52
C PHE A 3 28.25 33.74 55.89
N VAL A 4 28.56 33.09 54.77
CA VAL A 4 27.73 32.01 54.24
C VAL A 4 28.09 30.77 55.05
N THR A 5 27.29 30.47 56.07
CA THR A 5 27.30 29.15 56.72
C THR A 5 26.61 28.17 55.79
N THR A 6 27.39 27.37 55.05
CA THR A 6 26.92 26.14 54.44
C THR A 6 26.60 25.15 55.55
N ALA A 7 25.32 25.00 55.87
CA ALA A 7 24.84 23.93 56.74
C ALA A 7 24.96 22.60 55.98
N PHE A 8 25.84 21.71 56.43
CA PHE A 8 25.81 20.31 56.01
C PHE A 8 24.59 19.65 56.66
N ALA A 9 23.78 18.93 55.88
CA ALA A 9 22.69 18.13 56.44
C ALA A 9 23.28 17.07 57.38
N GLN A 10 22.79 17.00 58.62
CA GLN A 10 23.20 15.99 59.59
C GLN A 10 22.71 14.61 59.12
N THR A 11 23.61 13.62 59.08
CA THR A 11 23.31 12.22 58.77
C THR A 11 23.54 11.37 60.02
N THR A 12 22.56 10.54 60.38
CA THR A 12 22.69 9.57 61.48
C THR A 12 22.43 8.16 60.96
N GLU A 13 23.32 7.23 61.31
CA GLU A 13 23.17 5.81 60.94
C GLU A 13 22.59 5.00 62.11
N ARG A 14 21.78 3.99 61.79
CA ARG A 14 21.29 2.98 62.73
C ARG A 14 21.50 1.58 62.17
N THR A 15 22.01 0.69 63.00
CA THR A 15 22.04 -0.75 62.73
C THR A 15 20.67 -1.35 62.98
N VAL A 16 20.32 -2.36 62.20
CA VAL A 16 19.05 -3.09 62.31
C VAL A 16 19.29 -4.59 62.27
N GLU A 17 18.42 -5.36 62.90
CA GLU A 17 18.40 -6.81 62.73
C GLU A 17 17.84 -7.16 61.35
N SER A 18 18.17 -8.36 60.86
CA SER A 18 17.77 -8.81 59.53
C SER A 18 16.25 -8.76 59.31
N PHE A 19 15.82 -8.23 58.16
CA PHE A 19 14.42 -8.13 57.79
C PHE A 19 14.19 -8.42 56.30
N ASP A 20 13.01 -8.96 55.99
CA ASP A 20 12.51 -9.14 54.62
C ASP A 20 11.17 -8.42 54.40
N LYS A 21 10.67 -7.73 55.44
CA LYS A 21 9.42 -6.96 55.42
C LYS A 21 9.68 -5.57 55.99
N ILE A 22 9.01 -4.57 55.42
CA ILE A 22 9.06 -3.19 55.91
C ILE A 22 7.64 -2.72 56.18
N ASN A 23 7.45 -2.08 57.34
CA ASN A 23 6.24 -1.38 57.72
C ASN A 23 6.55 0.09 58.03
N ILE A 24 6.03 1.00 57.22
CA ILE A 24 6.19 2.45 57.35
C ILE A 24 4.84 3.03 57.74
N SER A 25 4.75 3.65 58.92
CA SER A 25 3.54 4.34 59.37
C SER A 25 3.89 5.72 59.88
N SER A 26 3.24 6.77 59.38
CA SER A 26 3.44 8.23 59.67
C SER A 26 3.83 9.01 58.41
N SER A 27 3.88 10.34 58.51
CA SER A 27 4.31 11.19 57.40
C SER A 27 5.83 11.20 57.24
N LEU A 28 6.33 10.37 56.32
CA LEU A 28 7.75 10.07 56.12
C LEU A 28 8.09 10.01 54.63
N SER A 29 9.32 10.41 54.29
CA SER A 29 9.94 10.15 52.99
C SER A 29 11.00 9.06 53.13
N VAL A 30 10.78 7.91 52.50
CA VAL A 30 11.64 6.73 52.61
C VAL A 30 12.23 6.36 51.25
N VAL A 31 13.53 6.05 51.22
CA VAL A 31 14.24 5.54 50.04
C VAL A 31 14.76 4.15 50.34
N LEU A 32 14.31 3.16 49.58
CA LEU A 32 14.78 1.78 49.65
C LEU A 32 15.98 1.60 48.74
N ILE A 33 17.07 1.04 49.27
CA ILE A 33 18.34 0.86 48.57
C ILE A 33 18.80 -0.59 48.77
N GLU A 34 18.99 -1.33 47.68
CA GLU A 34 19.55 -2.68 47.74
C GLU A 34 21.05 -2.60 48.09
N ALA A 35 21.50 -3.40 49.05
CA ALA A 35 22.89 -3.42 49.50
C ALA A 35 23.29 -4.75 50.14
N GLU A 36 24.61 -4.96 50.31
CA GLU A 36 25.16 -6.16 50.96
C GLU A 36 24.90 -6.20 52.47
N ASN A 37 24.70 -5.04 53.10
CA ASN A 37 24.49 -4.93 54.54
C ASN A 37 23.28 -4.06 54.83
N GLU A 38 22.48 -4.49 55.80
CA GLU A 38 21.27 -3.80 56.22
C GLU A 38 21.58 -2.67 57.20
N LYS A 39 21.05 -1.47 56.93
CA LYS A 39 21.21 -0.29 57.80
C LYS A 39 20.16 0.76 57.48
N ILE A 40 20.05 1.76 58.35
CA ILE A 40 19.22 2.94 58.12
C ILE A 40 20.09 4.19 58.18
N GLU A 41 19.93 5.10 57.22
CA GLU A 41 20.48 6.46 57.28
C GLU A 41 19.36 7.48 57.39
N ILE A 42 19.43 8.36 58.38
CA ILE A 42 18.47 9.44 58.61
C ILE A 42 19.15 10.75 58.28
N ILE A 43 18.57 11.54 57.37
CA ILE A 43 19.18 12.76 56.83
C ILE A 43 18.27 13.96 57.10
N GLY A 44 18.88 15.08 57.49
CA GLY A 44 18.23 16.39 57.51
C GLY A 44 17.46 16.72 58.79
N VAL A 45 17.72 16.00 59.89
CA VAL A 45 17.02 16.18 61.16
C VAL A 45 17.98 16.36 62.34
N PRO A 46 17.79 17.41 63.18
CA PRO A 46 18.53 17.57 64.42
C PRO A 46 18.37 16.41 65.39
N GLU A 47 19.43 16.08 66.12
CA GLU A 47 19.53 14.92 67.03
C GLU A 47 18.34 14.79 68.01
N GLN A 48 17.86 15.93 68.55
CA GLN A 48 16.72 15.98 69.48
C GLN A 48 15.40 15.40 68.94
N TYR A 49 15.25 15.29 67.62
CA TYR A 49 14.05 14.72 66.99
C TYR A 49 14.22 13.25 66.61
N LEU A 50 15.45 12.71 66.65
CA LEU A 50 15.72 11.32 66.31
C LEU A 50 15.08 10.35 67.30
N GLU A 51 14.96 10.72 68.58
CA GLU A 51 14.29 9.90 69.60
C GLU A 51 12.82 9.62 69.28
N ASN A 52 12.17 10.52 68.52
CA ASN A 52 10.78 10.35 68.13
C ASN A 52 10.60 9.44 66.92
N LEU A 53 11.63 9.24 66.10
CA LEU A 53 11.64 8.28 65.00
C LEU A 53 12.03 6.91 65.52
N ILE A 54 11.11 5.96 65.44
CA ILE A 54 11.32 4.57 65.81
C ILE A 54 11.69 3.78 64.57
N THR A 55 12.75 2.99 64.70
CA THR A 55 13.24 2.04 63.70
C THR A 55 13.57 0.75 64.42
N GLU A 56 12.62 -0.19 64.46
CA GLU A 56 12.79 -1.44 65.20
C GLU A 56 12.40 -2.64 64.35
N THR A 57 13.24 -3.67 64.36
CA THR A 57 12.93 -4.95 63.72
C THR A 57 12.16 -5.83 64.72
N LYS A 58 11.00 -6.34 64.31
CA LYS A 58 10.20 -7.30 65.08
C LYS A 58 9.68 -8.38 64.15
N ASN A 59 9.98 -9.65 64.44
CA ASN A 59 9.55 -10.81 63.66
C ASN A 59 9.91 -10.73 62.16
N GLY A 60 11.11 -10.22 61.83
CA GLY A 60 11.56 -10.03 60.44
C GLY A 60 10.94 -8.83 59.72
N THR A 61 10.15 -8.02 60.43
CA THR A 61 9.58 -6.75 59.91
C THR A 61 10.30 -5.56 60.51
N LEU A 62 10.89 -4.72 59.67
CA LEU A 62 11.40 -3.40 60.06
C LEU A 62 10.25 -2.40 60.17
N ASN A 63 10.00 -1.89 61.37
CA ASN A 63 8.96 -0.90 61.65
C ASN A 63 9.56 0.50 61.73
N ILE A 64 9.06 1.42 60.91
CA ILE A 64 9.51 2.82 60.83
C ILE A 64 8.32 3.74 61.08
N TYR A 65 8.33 4.45 62.21
CA TYR A 65 7.22 5.35 62.58
C TYR A 65 7.62 6.45 63.55
N VAL A 66 6.77 7.47 63.72
CA VAL A 66 7.03 8.58 64.62
C VAL A 66 6.07 8.56 65.82
N LYS A 67 6.60 8.61 67.06
CA LYS A 67 5.80 8.54 68.30
C LYS A 67 5.00 9.83 68.62
N ALA A 68 5.50 10.99 68.21
CA ALA A 68 4.90 12.30 68.51
C ALA A 68 5.02 13.27 67.33
N LYS A 69 4.17 14.30 67.25
CA LYS A 69 4.23 15.32 66.17
C LYS A 69 5.60 16.01 66.16
N VAL A 70 6.43 15.67 65.18
CA VAL A 70 7.69 16.37 64.88
C VAL A 70 7.35 17.55 63.96
N LYS A 71 7.62 18.78 64.39
CA LYS A 71 7.32 20.02 63.64
C LYS A 71 8.06 20.13 62.27
N SER A 72 8.98 19.23 61.98
CA SER A 72 9.79 19.15 60.74
C SER A 72 9.84 17.75 60.12
N ALA A 73 8.81 16.92 60.31
CA ALA A 73 8.77 15.56 59.74
C ALA A 73 8.89 15.54 58.20
N SER A 74 8.46 16.62 57.52
CA SER A 74 8.53 16.78 56.06
C SER A 74 9.95 16.93 55.49
N ASP A 75 10.91 17.35 56.32
CA ASP A 75 12.30 17.56 55.89
C ASP A 75 13.19 16.33 56.14
N MET A 76 12.62 15.29 56.77
CA MET A 76 13.31 14.06 57.12
C MET A 76 13.30 13.07 55.97
N GLN A 77 14.49 12.65 55.54
CA GLN A 77 14.65 11.52 54.62
C GLN A 77 15.24 10.32 55.36
N VAL A 78 14.59 9.18 55.22
CA VAL A 78 15.04 7.90 55.77
C VAL A 78 15.47 7.02 54.60
N LYS A 79 16.75 6.65 54.52
CA LYS A 79 17.22 5.63 53.60
C LYS A 79 17.28 4.30 54.32
N VAL A 80 16.72 3.27 53.71
CA VAL A 80 16.71 1.90 54.23
C VAL A 80 17.51 1.04 53.26
N TYR A 81 18.63 0.53 53.75
CA TYR A 81 19.49 -0.40 53.03
C TYR A 81 19.02 -1.82 53.37
N TYR A 82 18.68 -2.62 52.36
CA TYR A 82 18.11 -3.95 52.52
C TYR A 82 18.84 -4.98 51.64
N THR A 83 18.81 -6.24 52.04
CA THR A 83 19.36 -7.36 51.25
C THR A 83 18.27 -8.04 50.42
N THR A 84 17.08 -8.24 50.99
CA THR A 84 15.91 -8.83 50.32
C THR A 84 14.62 -8.18 50.81
N LEU A 85 13.59 -8.13 49.98
CA LEU A 85 12.27 -7.63 50.36
C LEU A 85 11.15 -8.44 49.71
N ASN A 86 10.21 -8.89 50.55
CA ASN A 86 9.03 -9.65 50.15
C ASN A 86 7.73 -8.93 50.53
N ASN A 87 7.77 -7.97 51.46
CA ASN A 87 6.59 -7.22 51.87
C ASN A 87 6.91 -5.74 52.17
N ILE A 88 6.10 -4.84 51.65
CA ILE A 88 6.17 -3.40 51.91
C ILE A 88 4.77 -2.93 52.32
N GLU A 89 4.63 -2.52 53.57
CA GLU A 89 3.41 -1.93 54.12
C GLU A 89 3.63 -0.44 54.38
N VAL A 90 2.74 0.40 53.83
CA VAL A 90 2.84 1.86 53.93
C VAL A 90 1.50 2.42 54.39
N SER A 91 1.51 3.19 55.48
CA SER A 91 0.29 3.80 56.03
C SER A 91 0.49 5.26 56.44
N GLY A 92 -0.58 6.04 56.35
CA GLY A 92 -0.58 7.46 56.71
C GLY A 92 -0.33 8.38 55.52
N ALA A 93 0.56 9.37 55.67
CA ALA A 93 0.85 10.40 54.67
C ALA A 93 2.31 10.30 54.18
N ALA A 94 2.67 9.15 53.60
CA ALA A 94 4.05 8.72 53.36
C ALA A 94 4.41 8.63 51.87
N GLY A 95 5.66 8.95 51.55
CA GLY A 95 6.27 8.75 50.23
C GLY A 95 7.38 7.72 50.30
N VAL A 96 7.34 6.68 49.45
CA VAL A 96 8.36 5.62 49.43
C VAL A 96 8.83 5.39 48.00
N LYS A 97 10.14 5.35 47.79
CA LYS A 97 10.72 5.05 46.49
C LYS A 97 11.83 4.04 46.56
N SER A 98 12.03 3.24 45.52
CA SER A 98 13.25 2.44 45.36
C SER A 98 14.29 3.20 44.55
N GLN A 99 15.55 3.11 44.97
CA GLN A 99 16.68 3.61 44.19
C GLN A 99 17.11 2.59 43.13
N ASN A 100 16.97 1.31 43.45
CA ASN A 100 17.33 0.16 42.62
C ASN A 100 16.09 -0.69 42.29
N ASP A 101 16.26 -1.69 41.44
CA ASP A 101 15.24 -2.71 41.20
C ASP A 101 15.06 -3.55 42.46
N ILE A 102 13.82 -3.73 42.90
CA ILE A 102 13.50 -4.68 43.96
C ILE A 102 13.42 -6.06 43.33
N ASN A 103 14.43 -6.90 43.59
CA ASN A 103 14.50 -8.28 43.12
C ASN A 103 13.83 -9.21 44.16
N SER A 104 12.79 -9.94 43.77
CA SER A 104 12.10 -10.88 44.66
C SER A 104 11.41 -11.99 43.89
N GLU A 105 11.13 -13.13 44.51
CA GLU A 105 10.21 -14.11 43.91
C GLU A 105 8.76 -13.62 44.05
N ASN A 106 8.38 -13.21 45.26
CA ASN A 106 7.03 -12.78 45.61
C ASN A 106 7.09 -11.46 46.38
N LEU A 107 6.52 -10.40 45.82
CA LEU A 107 6.49 -9.08 46.45
C LEU A 107 5.05 -8.64 46.72
N VAL A 108 4.75 -8.35 47.99
CA VAL A 108 3.46 -7.81 48.44
C VAL A 108 3.63 -6.35 48.83
N ILE A 109 2.82 -5.48 48.24
CA ILE A 109 2.81 -4.04 48.50
C ILE A 109 1.41 -3.65 48.97
N ASN A 110 1.32 -3.19 50.22
CA ASN A 110 0.08 -2.73 50.82
C ASN A 110 0.20 -1.25 51.15
N SER A 111 -0.75 -0.44 50.70
CA SER A 111 -0.79 0.98 51.06
C SER A 111 -2.16 1.43 51.55
N SER A 112 -2.16 2.29 52.58
CA SER A 112 -3.38 2.88 53.14
C SER A 112 -3.20 4.35 53.51
N GLY A 113 -4.18 5.19 53.16
CA GLY A 113 -4.17 6.62 53.43
C GLY A 113 -3.77 7.47 52.22
N ALA A 114 -2.90 8.45 52.43
CA ALA A 114 -2.42 9.40 51.43
C ALA A 114 -0.97 9.08 51.05
N THR A 115 -0.75 8.12 50.14
CA THR A 115 0.59 7.56 49.87
C THR A 115 1.08 7.84 48.45
N GLU A 116 2.38 8.04 48.29
CA GLU A 116 3.06 8.11 46.99
C GLU A 116 4.16 7.05 46.92
N LEU A 117 4.02 6.11 45.98
CA LEU A 117 4.94 4.98 45.83
C LEU A 117 5.58 5.00 44.43
N ASP A 118 6.91 4.95 44.34
CA ASP A 118 7.66 4.88 43.07
C ASP A 118 8.70 3.74 43.12
N PHE A 119 8.39 2.60 42.52
CA PHE A 119 9.22 1.41 42.58
C PHE A 119 9.63 0.90 41.20
N SER A 120 10.87 0.45 41.09
CA SER A 120 11.33 -0.43 40.00
C SER A 120 11.44 -1.85 40.55
N ILE A 121 10.81 -2.83 39.90
CA ILE A 121 10.60 -4.18 40.44
C ILE A 121 10.92 -5.23 39.37
N ASN A 122 11.62 -6.29 39.78
CA ASN A 122 11.84 -7.50 38.99
C ASN A 122 11.44 -8.71 39.84
N ALA A 123 10.26 -9.28 39.59
CA ALA A 123 9.73 -10.38 40.39
C ALA A 123 8.92 -11.41 39.59
N GLN A 124 8.62 -12.58 40.17
CA GLN A 124 7.68 -13.52 39.55
C GLN A 124 6.23 -13.10 39.81
N ASP A 125 5.93 -12.77 41.06
CA ASP A 125 4.58 -12.46 41.50
C ASP A 125 4.59 -11.14 42.28
N VAL A 126 3.76 -10.20 41.86
CA VAL A 126 3.56 -8.91 42.54
C VAL A 126 2.11 -8.74 42.90
N SER A 127 1.84 -8.46 44.18
CA SER A 127 0.51 -8.12 44.68
C SER A 127 0.50 -6.70 45.21
N LEU A 128 -0.35 -5.84 44.64
CA LEU A 128 -0.55 -4.47 45.06
C LEU A 128 -1.96 -4.29 45.61
N THR A 129 -2.08 -3.90 46.87
CA THR A 129 -3.35 -3.49 47.48
C THR A 129 -3.24 -2.06 47.97
N THR A 130 -4.12 -1.18 47.49
CA THR A 130 -4.15 0.23 47.92
C THR A 130 -5.53 0.63 48.41
N SER A 131 -5.56 1.42 49.47
CA SER A 131 -6.78 2.00 50.04
C SER A 131 -6.59 3.50 50.33
N GLY A 132 -7.54 4.34 49.91
CA GLY A 132 -7.50 5.79 50.17
C GLY A 132 -7.07 6.63 48.97
N ALA A 133 -6.36 7.73 49.23
CA ALA A 133 -5.91 8.70 48.23
C ALA A 133 -4.44 8.45 47.85
N SER A 134 -4.18 7.45 47.01
CA SER A 134 -2.82 6.97 46.75
C SER A 134 -2.40 7.10 45.29
N SER A 135 -1.13 7.43 45.04
CA SER A 135 -0.51 7.39 43.70
C SER A 135 0.63 6.38 43.70
N VAL A 136 0.54 5.37 42.84
CA VAL A 136 1.52 4.28 42.75
C VAL A 136 2.08 4.26 41.34
N LYS A 137 3.40 4.27 41.22
CA LYS A 137 4.13 4.17 39.97
C LYS A 137 5.07 2.98 40.03
N LEU A 138 4.91 2.06 39.09
CA LEU A 138 5.71 0.84 39.00
C LEU A 138 6.42 0.79 37.66
N LYS A 139 7.64 0.27 37.66
CA LYS A 139 8.46 -0.04 36.48
C LYS A 139 9.11 -1.40 36.61
N GLY A 140 9.52 -1.99 35.49
CA GLY A 140 10.24 -3.28 35.46
C GLY A 140 9.39 -4.41 34.91
N VAL A 141 9.55 -5.63 35.43
CA VAL A 141 8.94 -6.84 34.84
C VAL A 141 8.36 -7.78 35.91
N THR A 142 7.26 -8.46 35.56
CA THR A 142 6.70 -9.54 36.37
C THR A 142 5.98 -10.61 35.54
N LYS A 143 5.81 -11.81 36.09
CA LYS A 143 4.96 -12.83 35.46
C LYS A 143 3.50 -12.60 35.81
N ASN A 144 3.16 -12.48 37.09
CA ASN A 144 1.79 -12.24 37.53
C ASN A 144 1.70 -10.96 38.35
N PHE A 145 0.73 -10.11 38.01
CA PHE A 145 0.46 -8.88 38.72
C PHE A 145 -0.99 -8.85 39.20
N THR A 146 -1.20 -8.92 40.51
CA THR A 146 -2.52 -8.79 41.14
C THR A 146 -2.66 -7.40 41.74
N VAL A 147 -3.75 -6.72 41.41
CA VAL A 147 -4.00 -5.33 41.79
C VAL A 147 -5.38 -5.21 42.40
N SER A 148 -5.46 -4.63 43.60
CA SER A 148 -6.70 -4.28 44.28
C SER A 148 -6.66 -2.81 44.71
N LEU A 149 -7.41 -1.95 44.03
CA LEU A 149 -7.46 -0.52 44.32
C LEU A 149 -8.83 -0.14 44.90
N SER A 150 -8.82 0.50 46.07
CA SER A 150 -10.03 1.04 46.70
C SER A 150 -9.88 2.52 47.06
N GLY A 151 -10.93 3.32 46.87
CA GLY A 151 -10.90 4.76 47.15
C GLY A 151 -10.56 5.63 45.94
N ALA A 152 -9.75 6.69 46.14
CA ALA A 152 -9.33 7.66 45.14
C ALA A 152 -7.88 7.40 44.71
N ALA A 153 -7.65 6.36 43.90
CA ALA A 153 -6.31 5.84 43.64
C ALA A 153 -5.86 6.01 42.18
N GLU A 154 -4.57 6.27 41.97
CA GLU A 154 -3.93 6.28 40.66
C GLU A 154 -2.81 5.23 40.59
N LEU A 155 -2.86 4.36 39.57
CA LEU A 155 -1.80 3.40 39.27
C LEU A 155 -1.17 3.72 37.90
N LYS A 156 0.12 4.02 37.88
CA LYS A 156 0.97 4.26 36.71
C LYS A 156 1.95 3.10 36.53
N ALA A 157 1.47 2.02 35.92
CA ALA A 157 2.23 0.79 35.64
C ALA A 157 2.31 0.52 34.12
N GLN A 158 2.30 1.57 33.28
CA GLN A 158 2.49 1.40 31.83
C GLN A 158 3.92 0.95 31.46
N ASP A 159 4.89 1.18 32.34
CA ASP A 159 6.30 0.80 32.17
C ASP A 159 6.67 -0.44 33.01
N PHE A 160 5.66 -1.17 33.50
CA PHE A 160 5.79 -2.39 34.29
C PHE A 160 5.16 -3.55 33.52
N GLU A 161 5.98 -4.32 32.82
CA GLU A 161 5.55 -5.38 31.91
C GLU A 161 5.16 -6.64 32.69
N ALA A 162 3.86 -6.92 32.77
CA ALA A 162 3.34 -8.14 33.37
C ALA A 162 2.88 -9.14 32.29
N LYS A 163 3.17 -10.44 32.44
CA LYS A 163 2.56 -11.45 31.54
C LYS A 163 1.06 -11.55 31.76
N LYS A 164 0.62 -11.62 33.03
CA LYS A 164 -0.79 -11.69 33.42
C LYS A 164 -1.13 -10.60 34.43
N VAL A 165 -2.27 -9.93 34.24
CA VAL A 165 -2.79 -8.91 35.16
C VAL A 165 -4.18 -9.30 35.66
N ALA A 166 -4.36 -9.32 36.98
CA ALA A 166 -5.66 -9.45 37.63
C ALA A 166 -5.99 -8.15 38.37
N LEU A 167 -7.01 -7.43 37.91
CA LEU A 167 -7.32 -6.06 38.35
C LEU A 167 -8.70 -5.97 39.00
N THR A 168 -8.74 -5.56 40.28
CA THR A 168 -9.96 -5.23 41.00
C THR A 168 -9.95 -3.75 41.38
N THR A 169 -10.99 -3.01 41.01
CA THR A 169 -11.17 -1.61 41.42
C THR A 169 -12.52 -1.38 42.10
N SER A 170 -12.52 -0.69 43.23
CA SER A 170 -13.73 -0.22 43.91
C SER A 170 -13.60 1.25 44.31
N GLY A 171 -14.24 2.16 43.56
CA GLY A 171 -14.22 3.60 43.84
C GLY A 171 -13.79 4.44 42.63
N ALA A 172 -13.11 5.56 42.89
CA ALA A 172 -12.61 6.49 41.88
C ALA A 172 -11.15 6.14 41.52
N ALA A 173 -10.92 5.43 40.42
CA ALA A 173 -9.57 4.91 40.10
C ALA A 173 -9.10 5.25 38.68
N ALA A 174 -7.86 5.69 38.54
CA ALA A 174 -7.19 5.86 37.25
C ALA A 174 -6.04 4.86 37.12
N VAL A 175 -6.14 3.92 36.19
CA VAL A 175 -5.22 2.78 36.09
C VAL A 175 -4.57 2.74 34.71
N LYS A 176 -3.25 2.64 34.68
CA LYS A 176 -2.46 2.34 33.48
C LYS A 176 -1.63 1.09 33.76
N VAL A 177 -1.81 0.03 32.98
CA VAL A 177 -1.12 -1.27 33.18
C VAL A 177 -0.64 -1.82 31.84
N PHE A 178 0.49 -2.51 31.85
CA PHE A 178 1.02 -3.23 30.68
C PHE A 178 0.87 -4.74 30.89
N ALA A 179 0.11 -5.39 30.01
CA ALA A 179 -0.14 -6.83 30.06
C ALA A 179 0.18 -7.46 28.70
N VAL A 180 0.89 -8.59 28.71
CA VAL A 180 1.33 -9.27 27.47
C VAL A 180 0.38 -10.40 27.06
N GLN A 181 -0.02 -11.27 28.00
CA GLN A 181 -0.77 -12.50 27.70
C GLN A 181 -2.23 -12.44 28.13
N GLU A 182 -2.54 -11.77 29.24
CA GLU A 182 -3.88 -11.81 29.82
C GLU A 182 -4.14 -10.62 30.73
N ILE A 183 -5.35 -10.07 30.66
CA ILE A 183 -5.89 -9.19 31.69
C ILE A 183 -7.33 -9.61 32.05
N SER A 184 -7.62 -9.68 33.34
CA SER A 184 -8.92 -10.07 33.90
C SER A 184 -9.25 -9.29 35.18
N GLY A 185 -10.51 -9.37 35.64
CA GLY A 185 -10.92 -8.82 36.94
C GLY A 185 -12.23 -8.03 36.93
N VAL A 186 -12.45 -7.26 38.01
CA VAL A 186 -13.73 -6.60 38.31
C VAL A 186 -13.53 -5.10 38.49
N LEU A 187 -14.19 -4.31 37.65
CA LEU A 187 -14.16 -2.85 37.70
C LEU A 187 -15.50 -2.33 38.20
N SER A 188 -15.48 -1.70 39.38
CA SER A 188 -16.65 -1.09 40.00
C SER A 188 -16.39 0.37 40.40
N GLY A 189 -17.44 1.21 40.36
CA GLY A 189 -17.36 2.63 40.70
C GLY A 189 -17.13 3.53 39.48
N VAL A 190 -16.25 4.52 39.62
CA VAL A 190 -15.86 5.48 38.57
C VAL A 190 -14.39 5.24 38.25
N SER A 191 -14.10 4.35 37.29
CA SER A 191 -12.72 4.01 36.95
C SER A 191 -12.39 4.23 35.48
N GLU A 192 -11.19 4.73 35.19
CA GLU A 192 -10.61 4.75 33.85
C GLU A 192 -9.41 3.80 33.82
N VAL A 193 -9.49 2.75 33.01
CA VAL A 193 -8.41 1.77 32.84
C VAL A 193 -7.82 1.86 31.44
N LYS A 194 -6.52 2.10 31.34
CA LYS A 194 -5.73 2.09 30.10
C LYS A 194 -4.82 0.88 30.06
N ILE A 195 -5.02 0.03 29.06
CA ILE A 195 -4.30 -1.24 28.92
C ILE A 195 -3.27 -1.11 27.79
N TYR A 196 -2.02 -1.41 28.10
CA TYR A 196 -0.89 -1.48 27.17
C TYR A 196 -0.50 -2.95 26.91
N GLY A 197 0.23 -3.22 25.82
CA GLY A 197 0.72 -4.57 25.47
C GLY A 197 -0.20 -5.44 24.60
N ASN A 198 -1.44 -5.00 24.36
CA ASN A 198 -2.45 -5.68 23.53
C ASN A 198 -2.72 -7.16 23.94
N PRO A 199 -2.99 -7.44 25.22
CA PRO A 199 -3.34 -8.79 25.67
C PRO A 199 -4.76 -9.15 25.21
N PRO A 200 -5.08 -10.44 25.01
CA PRO A 200 -6.44 -10.95 25.10
C PRO A 200 -7.12 -10.45 26.38
N ILE A 201 -8.28 -9.80 26.26
CA ILE A 201 -9.09 -9.36 27.40
C ILE A 201 -10.03 -10.52 27.77
N ASN A 202 -9.75 -11.17 28.89
CA ASN A 202 -10.56 -12.27 29.39
C ASN A 202 -11.37 -11.81 30.61
N ASN A 203 -12.70 -11.76 30.48
CA ASN A 203 -13.61 -11.63 31.62
C ASN A 203 -13.38 -10.38 32.50
N LEU A 204 -13.27 -9.18 31.90
CA LEU A 204 -13.34 -7.91 32.62
C LEU A 204 -14.79 -7.51 32.87
N GLN A 205 -15.26 -7.68 34.10
CA GLN A 205 -16.63 -7.34 34.50
C GLN A 205 -16.72 -5.87 34.90
N LYS A 206 -17.59 -5.11 34.23
CA LYS A 206 -17.81 -3.69 34.50
C LYS A 206 -19.12 -3.47 35.23
N SER A 207 -19.08 -2.63 36.26
CA SER A 207 -20.26 -2.09 36.95
C SER A 207 -20.05 -0.60 37.24
N GLY A 208 -21.10 0.21 37.17
CA GLY A 208 -20.99 1.67 37.32
C GLY A 208 -20.50 2.39 36.06
N LEU A 209 -19.73 3.47 36.24
CA LEU A 209 -19.23 4.35 35.16
C LEU A 209 -17.78 4.02 34.75
N ALA A 210 -17.43 2.73 34.73
CA ALA A 210 -16.09 2.28 34.37
C ALA A 210 -15.83 2.33 32.85
N ASP A 211 -14.76 3.01 32.43
CA ASP A 211 -14.30 3.11 31.05
C ASP A 211 -12.97 2.35 30.83
N ILE A 212 -12.83 1.67 29.69
CA ILE A 212 -11.61 0.95 29.32
C ILE A 212 -11.13 1.45 27.96
N LYS A 213 -9.86 1.84 27.89
CA LYS A 213 -9.20 2.28 26.66
C LYS A 213 -7.96 1.43 26.39
N ASN A 214 -7.73 1.12 25.12
CA ASN A 214 -6.46 0.55 24.70
C ASN A 214 -5.44 1.68 24.54
N GLY A 215 -4.28 1.54 25.19
CA GLY A 215 -3.17 2.49 25.16
C GLY A 215 -2.23 2.34 23.96
N ASN A 216 -2.43 1.29 23.14
CA ASN A 216 -1.58 0.99 22.00
C ASN A 216 -2.08 1.66 20.71
N ASN A 217 -1.14 2.18 19.92
CA ASN A 217 -1.35 2.43 18.49
C ASN A 217 -1.33 1.08 17.76
N VAL A 218 -2.35 0.78 16.96
CA VAL A 218 -2.35 -0.41 16.10
C VAL A 218 -1.33 -0.21 14.98
N SER A 219 -0.17 -0.87 15.08
CA SER A 219 0.85 -0.91 14.02
C SER A 219 0.70 -2.19 13.20
N ILE A 220 0.30 -2.05 11.94
CA ILE A 220 0.28 -3.16 10.96
C ILE A 220 1.63 -3.19 10.26
N THR A 221 2.39 -4.28 10.40
CA THR A 221 3.66 -4.48 9.67
C THR A 221 3.40 -5.37 8.46
N LEU A 222 3.66 -4.85 7.25
CA LEU A 222 3.71 -5.64 6.02
C LEU A 222 5.18 -5.95 5.67
N PRO A 223 5.48 -7.04 4.96
CA PRO A 223 6.85 -7.48 4.71
C PRO A 223 7.77 -6.47 4.01
N ASN A 224 7.25 -5.40 3.39
CA ASN A 224 8.04 -4.51 2.53
C ASN A 224 7.59 -3.02 2.48
N ASP A 225 6.87 -2.48 3.47
CA ASP A 225 6.64 -1.02 3.52
C ASP A 225 6.29 -0.53 4.94
N THR A 226 7.04 0.46 5.42
CA THR A 226 6.71 1.26 6.62
C THR A 226 5.49 2.14 6.32
N LEU A 227 4.40 1.95 7.06
CA LEU A 227 3.16 2.72 6.90
C LEU A 227 3.24 4.08 7.60
N GLY A 228 2.83 5.13 6.87
CA GLY A 228 2.46 6.44 7.44
C GLY A 228 1.08 6.42 8.12
N GLU A 229 0.69 7.56 8.70
CA GLU A 229 -0.49 7.74 9.57
C GLU A 229 -1.78 7.09 9.05
N ILE A 230 -2.42 6.27 9.91
CA ILE A 230 -3.66 5.55 9.63
C ILE A 230 -4.82 6.29 10.30
N ASN A 231 -5.78 6.75 9.50
CA ASN A 231 -7.05 7.27 9.99
C ASN A 231 -8.00 6.12 10.34
N THR A 232 -8.24 5.89 11.62
CA THR A 232 -9.23 4.92 12.11
C THR A 232 -10.57 5.63 12.35
N LYS A 233 -11.67 5.03 11.88
CA LYS A 233 -13.04 5.41 12.27
C LYS A 233 -13.72 4.17 12.82
N SER A 234 -13.89 4.11 14.14
CA SER A 234 -14.67 3.07 14.80
C SER A 234 -16.14 3.51 14.90
N LYS A 235 -17.05 2.62 14.51
CA LYS A 235 -18.48 2.73 14.77
C LYS A 235 -19.00 1.29 14.93
N ASN A 236 -19.33 0.90 16.17
CA ASN A 236 -19.70 -0.47 16.61
C ASN A 236 -18.56 -1.51 16.49
N ASP A 237 -18.88 -2.81 16.61
CA ASP A 237 -18.01 -4.01 16.59
C ASP A 237 -17.26 -4.26 15.27
N THR A 238 -17.14 -3.23 14.43
CA THR A 238 -16.47 -3.33 13.13
C THR A 238 -15.40 -2.25 13.02
N THR A 239 -14.14 -2.68 13.02
CA THR A 239 -13.02 -1.78 12.71
C THR A 239 -12.76 -1.83 11.20
N ARG A 240 -12.85 -0.66 10.55
CA ARG A 240 -12.56 -0.49 9.13
C ARG A 240 -11.24 0.23 8.96
N ILE A 241 -10.28 -0.45 8.34
CA ILE A 241 -9.00 0.14 7.98
C ILE A 241 -8.93 0.23 6.47
N LYS A 242 -8.86 1.46 5.95
CA LYS A 242 -8.72 1.71 4.51
C LYS A 242 -7.28 2.13 4.23
N TRP A 243 -6.58 1.33 3.44
CA TRP A 243 -5.23 1.62 2.99
C TRP A 243 -5.17 1.55 1.46
N GLY A 244 -5.09 2.72 0.82
CA GLY A 244 -5.21 2.85 -0.62
C GLY A 244 -6.52 2.25 -1.15
N GLY A 245 -6.41 1.24 -2.03
CA GLY A 245 -7.56 0.45 -2.50
C GLY A 245 -7.92 -0.75 -1.62
N THR A 246 -7.07 -1.11 -0.65
CA THR A 246 -7.29 -2.25 0.24
C THR A 246 -8.20 -1.85 1.39
N MET A 247 -9.19 -2.68 1.68
CA MET A 247 -10.02 -2.58 2.88
C MET A 247 -9.72 -3.77 3.78
N VAL A 248 -9.31 -3.50 5.02
CA VAL A 248 -9.26 -4.50 6.08
C VAL A 248 -10.45 -4.26 6.98
N LEU A 249 -11.23 -5.32 7.18
CA LEU A 249 -12.39 -5.34 8.04
C LEU A 249 -12.09 -6.30 9.19
N ILE A 250 -12.20 -5.80 10.41
CA ILE A 250 -12.12 -6.60 11.63
C ILE A 250 -13.53 -6.63 12.20
N ILE A 251 -14.12 -7.83 12.26
CA ILE A 251 -15.43 -8.10 12.87
C ILE A 251 -15.20 -9.23 13.86
N ASP A 252 -15.40 -8.96 15.15
CA ASP A 252 -15.11 -9.89 16.25
C ASP A 252 -13.68 -10.46 16.12
N ASP A 253 -13.54 -11.79 16.08
CA ASP A 253 -12.27 -12.51 15.92
C ASP A 253 -11.87 -12.74 14.45
N SER A 254 -12.67 -12.25 13.49
CA SER A 254 -12.46 -12.49 12.07
C SER A 254 -11.78 -11.29 11.38
N VAL A 255 -10.70 -11.58 10.66
CA VAL A 255 -10.00 -10.60 9.82
C VAL A 255 -10.30 -10.89 8.36
N SER A 256 -11.00 -9.96 7.71
CA SER A 256 -11.28 -10.03 6.27
C SER A 256 -10.48 -8.97 5.53
N ILE A 257 -9.65 -9.42 4.57
CA ILE A 257 -8.86 -8.54 3.70
C ILE A 257 -9.52 -8.53 2.34
N ASN A 258 -10.21 -7.43 2.02
CA ASN A 258 -10.72 -7.21 0.68
C ASN A 258 -9.72 -6.34 -0.11
N ARG A 259 -8.97 -7.00 -1.00
CA ARG A 259 -8.18 -6.32 -2.03
C ARG A 259 -8.99 -6.34 -3.32
N PRO A 260 -9.54 -5.20 -3.78
CA PRO A 260 -10.12 -5.15 -5.11
C PRO A 260 -9.01 -5.54 -6.09
N VAL A 261 -9.29 -6.53 -6.95
CA VAL A 261 -8.37 -6.94 -8.01
C VAL A 261 -7.99 -5.69 -8.77
N LYS A 262 -6.70 -5.32 -8.76
CA LYS A 262 -6.20 -4.17 -9.53
C LYS A 262 -6.61 -4.41 -10.98
N LYS A 263 -7.50 -3.58 -11.51
CA LYS A 263 -7.92 -3.67 -12.91
C LYS A 263 -6.68 -3.58 -13.78
N ARG A 264 -6.37 -4.66 -14.48
CA ARG A 264 -5.35 -4.64 -15.54
C ARG A 264 -5.78 -3.62 -16.59
N ARG A 265 -4.81 -2.91 -17.15
CA ARG A 265 -5.04 -2.09 -18.33
C ARG A 265 -4.96 -2.98 -19.57
N ASN A 266 -5.96 -2.82 -20.41
CA ASN A 266 -6.02 -3.39 -21.76
C ASN A 266 -5.04 -2.60 -22.67
N HIS A 267 -4.36 -3.29 -23.58
CA HIS A 267 -3.29 -2.69 -24.41
C HIS A 267 -3.61 -2.72 -25.91
N TRP A 268 -4.60 -3.51 -26.33
CA TRP A 268 -5.10 -3.56 -27.70
C TRP A 268 -6.26 -2.56 -27.91
N ALA A 269 -7.24 -2.54 -26.99
CA ALA A 269 -8.35 -1.60 -27.03
C ALA A 269 -7.82 -0.15 -26.96
N GLY A 270 -8.31 0.71 -27.86
CA GLY A 270 -7.78 2.05 -28.04
C GLY A 270 -7.90 2.58 -29.47
N ILE A 271 -7.21 3.67 -29.74
CA ILE A 271 -7.20 4.34 -31.05
C ILE A 271 -5.78 4.28 -31.62
N ASP A 272 -5.58 3.54 -32.70
CA ASP A 272 -4.30 3.50 -33.40
C ASP A 272 -4.24 4.58 -34.47
N LEU A 273 -3.16 5.36 -34.48
CA LEU A 273 -2.86 6.35 -35.51
C LEU A 273 -1.48 6.05 -36.10
N GLY A 274 -1.37 5.97 -37.43
CA GLY A 274 -0.09 5.66 -38.05
C GLY A 274 0.00 6.10 -39.50
N ILE A 275 1.21 5.94 -40.03
CA ILE A 275 1.47 5.96 -41.47
C ILE A 275 1.19 4.58 -42.04
N ASN A 276 0.77 4.52 -43.30
CA ASN A 276 0.58 3.25 -44.00
C ASN A 276 1.17 3.32 -45.41
N GLY A 277 1.39 2.14 -45.98
CA GLY A 277 1.79 2.03 -47.38
C GLY A 277 1.85 0.60 -47.87
N PHE A 278 2.57 0.40 -48.97
CA PHE A 278 2.71 -0.91 -49.61
C PHE A 278 4.17 -1.27 -49.79
N VAL A 279 4.46 -2.57 -49.70
CA VAL A 279 5.66 -3.17 -50.29
C VAL A 279 5.26 -4.00 -51.51
N ASN A 280 6.14 -4.07 -52.49
CA ASN A 280 5.95 -4.92 -53.66
C ASN A 280 6.38 -6.38 -53.40
N ALA A 281 6.24 -7.24 -54.41
CA ALA A 281 6.67 -8.65 -54.38
C ALA A 281 8.15 -8.88 -54.01
N SER A 282 9.01 -7.86 -54.14
CA SER A 282 10.43 -7.90 -53.76
C SER A 282 10.70 -7.33 -52.36
N ASN A 283 9.65 -7.13 -51.55
CA ASN A 283 9.71 -6.50 -50.22
C ASN A 283 10.29 -5.07 -50.23
N SER A 284 10.18 -4.35 -51.35
CA SER A 284 10.65 -2.97 -51.48
C SER A 284 9.51 -1.97 -51.31
N LEU A 285 9.80 -0.86 -50.61
CA LEU A 285 8.92 0.30 -50.49
C LEU A 285 8.92 1.17 -51.76
N ASN A 286 9.88 0.95 -52.67
CA ASN A 286 9.93 1.64 -53.94
C ASN A 286 9.02 0.93 -54.94
N LEU A 287 7.87 1.55 -55.22
CA LEU A 287 6.90 1.03 -56.17
C LEU A 287 7.14 1.48 -57.61
N ASN A 288 8.20 2.26 -57.86
CA ASN A 288 8.58 2.63 -59.22
C ASN A 288 8.99 1.39 -60.02
N ASN A 289 8.56 1.35 -61.29
CA ASN A 289 8.94 0.29 -62.20
C ASN A 289 10.38 0.56 -62.69
N PRO A 290 11.34 -0.35 -62.46
CA PRO A 290 12.70 -0.17 -62.95
C PRO A 290 12.76 -0.20 -64.49
N ALA A 291 13.78 0.44 -65.06
CA ALA A 291 14.03 0.36 -66.50
C ALA A 291 14.26 -1.10 -66.92
N GLY A 292 13.46 -1.60 -67.86
CA GLY A 292 13.49 -3.01 -68.29
C GLY A 292 12.63 -3.96 -67.46
N LEU A 293 11.73 -3.45 -66.60
CA LEU A 293 10.70 -4.29 -65.97
C LEU A 293 9.90 -5.03 -67.05
N ASP A 294 9.78 -6.35 -66.89
CA ASP A 294 8.90 -7.17 -67.71
C ASP A 294 7.43 -6.79 -67.48
N THR A 295 6.87 -6.01 -68.41
CA THR A 295 5.46 -5.58 -68.38
C THR A 295 4.50 -6.70 -68.80
N SER A 296 5.00 -7.86 -69.26
CA SER A 296 4.15 -9.03 -69.52
C SER A 296 3.67 -9.71 -68.23
N ASN A 297 4.30 -9.42 -67.10
CA ASN A 297 3.80 -9.82 -65.79
C ASN A 297 3.18 -8.61 -65.07
N PRO A 298 1.86 -8.37 -65.20
CA PRO A 298 1.22 -7.18 -64.68
C PRO A 298 1.27 -7.10 -63.15
N SER A 299 1.49 -8.23 -62.46
CA SER A 299 1.61 -8.28 -61.00
C SER A 299 2.79 -7.45 -60.48
N LYS A 300 3.83 -7.25 -61.29
CA LYS A 300 5.01 -6.47 -60.93
C LYS A 300 4.90 -4.98 -61.27
N VAL A 301 3.88 -4.59 -62.01
CA VAL A 301 3.66 -3.19 -62.41
C VAL A 301 2.97 -2.45 -61.27
N THR A 302 3.76 -1.84 -60.39
CA THR A 302 3.27 -1.23 -59.14
C THR A 302 3.24 0.29 -59.14
N GLN A 303 3.85 0.94 -60.13
CA GLN A 303 4.08 2.40 -60.12
C GLN A 303 2.81 3.24 -59.94
N PHE A 304 1.68 2.81 -60.51
CA PHE A 304 0.42 3.53 -60.38
C PHE A 304 -0.16 3.52 -58.96
N MET A 305 0.36 2.66 -58.08
CA MET A 305 0.03 2.59 -56.65
C MET A 305 1.09 3.27 -55.77
N GLU A 306 2.08 3.98 -56.35
CA GLU A 306 3.06 4.75 -55.57
C GLU A 306 2.37 5.82 -54.71
N LEU A 307 2.82 5.97 -53.47
CA LEU A 307 2.16 6.78 -52.46
C LEU A 307 2.93 8.05 -52.10
N ASP A 308 2.18 9.09 -51.78
CA ASP A 308 2.66 10.20 -50.95
C ASP A 308 2.51 9.79 -49.47
N TYR A 309 3.59 9.30 -48.87
CA TYR A 309 3.61 8.82 -47.49
C TYR A 309 3.25 9.91 -46.47
N ALA A 310 3.51 11.20 -46.75
CA ALA A 310 3.16 12.29 -45.85
C ALA A 310 1.64 12.52 -45.76
N LYS A 311 0.89 12.03 -46.76
CA LYS A 311 -0.58 12.13 -46.82
C LYS A 311 -1.27 10.75 -46.69
N SER A 312 -0.49 9.69 -46.52
CA SER A 312 -0.98 8.33 -46.35
C SER A 312 -0.98 7.95 -44.87
N TRP A 313 -2.16 7.63 -44.35
CA TRP A 313 -2.37 7.42 -42.92
C TRP A 313 -3.43 6.36 -42.66
N THR A 314 -3.33 5.77 -41.48
CA THR A 314 -4.30 4.81 -40.94
C THR A 314 -4.86 5.29 -39.61
N VAL A 315 -6.14 5.01 -39.39
CA VAL A 315 -6.82 5.16 -38.09
C VAL A 315 -7.52 3.85 -37.78
N SER A 316 -7.22 3.25 -36.63
CA SER A 316 -7.98 2.10 -36.14
C SER A 316 -8.64 2.42 -34.80
N ILE A 317 -9.87 1.94 -34.61
CA ILE A 317 -10.59 2.00 -33.33
C ILE A 317 -10.81 0.56 -32.88
N ASN A 318 -10.05 0.13 -31.89
CA ASN A 318 -10.16 -1.20 -31.28
C ASN A 318 -11.13 -1.09 -30.09
N PHE A 319 -12.40 -1.42 -30.31
CA PHE A 319 -13.48 -1.14 -29.37
C PHE A 319 -13.77 -2.29 -28.40
N TYR A 320 -13.27 -3.49 -28.67
CA TYR A 320 -13.43 -4.65 -27.79
C TYR A 320 -12.10 -5.38 -27.63
N GLU A 321 -11.77 -5.75 -26.40
CA GLU A 321 -10.61 -6.57 -26.05
C GLU A 321 -11.04 -7.61 -25.02
N GLN A 322 -10.65 -8.85 -25.26
CA GLN A 322 -10.75 -9.97 -24.34
C GLN A 322 -9.36 -10.52 -24.11
N PHE A 323 -8.91 -10.49 -22.86
CA PHE A 323 -7.68 -11.15 -22.44
C PHE A 323 -7.97 -12.50 -21.79
N ILE A 324 -7.23 -13.52 -22.21
CA ILE A 324 -7.26 -14.88 -21.67
C ILE A 324 -5.94 -15.15 -20.98
N LYS A 325 -5.99 -15.32 -19.66
CA LYS A 325 -4.82 -15.55 -18.81
C LYS A 325 -4.23 -16.94 -19.07
N LEU A 326 -2.93 -17.00 -19.38
CA LEU A 326 -2.18 -18.26 -19.50
C LEU A 326 -1.30 -18.51 -18.27
N TYR A 327 -0.51 -17.52 -17.84
CA TYR A 327 0.36 -17.63 -16.67
C TYR A 327 0.39 -16.34 -15.85
N GLN A 328 -0.06 -16.44 -14.59
CA GLN A 328 -0.20 -15.29 -13.68
C GLN A 328 -0.89 -14.09 -14.36
N HIS A 329 -0.56 -12.85 -14.02
CA HIS A 329 -1.10 -11.68 -14.71
C HIS A 329 -0.16 -11.12 -15.80
N HIS A 330 0.97 -11.80 -16.03
CA HIS A 330 2.06 -11.30 -16.86
C HIS A 330 2.03 -11.87 -18.28
N VAL A 331 1.42 -13.03 -18.51
CA VAL A 331 1.38 -13.67 -19.84
C VAL A 331 -0.02 -14.15 -20.19
N GLY A 332 -0.48 -13.86 -21.41
CA GLY A 332 -1.67 -14.51 -21.95
C GLY A 332 -2.05 -14.07 -23.35
N LEU A 333 -3.21 -14.55 -23.80
CA LEU A 333 -3.71 -14.30 -25.15
C LEU A 333 -4.66 -13.10 -25.16
N VAL A 334 -4.50 -12.25 -26.16
CA VAL A 334 -5.38 -11.10 -26.42
C VAL A 334 -6.15 -11.38 -27.70
N THR A 335 -7.47 -11.26 -27.63
CA THR A 335 -8.34 -11.20 -28.79
C THR A 335 -9.29 -10.01 -28.66
N GLY A 336 -10.05 -9.68 -29.70
CA GLY A 336 -10.87 -8.47 -29.67
C GLY A 336 -11.58 -8.18 -30.99
N LEU A 337 -12.10 -6.97 -31.09
CA LEU A 337 -12.66 -6.42 -32.32
C LEU A 337 -12.23 -4.96 -32.49
N GLY A 338 -11.94 -4.59 -33.72
CA GLY A 338 -11.64 -3.23 -34.11
C GLY A 338 -12.08 -2.92 -35.52
N ILE A 339 -12.15 -1.64 -35.84
CA ILE A 339 -12.32 -1.16 -37.22
C ILE A 339 -11.07 -0.42 -37.64
N GLU A 340 -10.71 -0.51 -38.91
CA GLU A 340 -9.52 0.14 -39.48
C GLU A 340 -9.90 0.88 -40.75
N TYR A 341 -9.55 2.16 -40.78
CA TYR A 341 -9.72 3.03 -41.92
C TYR A 341 -8.35 3.44 -42.47
N ASN A 342 -8.07 3.04 -43.70
CA ASN A 342 -6.84 3.42 -44.38
C ASN A 342 -7.13 4.48 -45.45
N ASN A 343 -6.26 5.49 -45.50
CA ASN A 343 -6.20 6.47 -46.58
C ASN A 343 -4.81 6.39 -47.21
N TYR A 344 -4.72 5.85 -48.41
CA TYR A 344 -3.53 5.84 -49.24
C TYR A 344 -3.65 6.98 -50.26
N GLU A 345 -2.77 7.98 -50.19
CA GLU A 345 -2.72 9.07 -51.16
C GLU A 345 -1.78 8.66 -52.30
N LEU A 346 -2.33 8.43 -53.49
CA LEU A 346 -1.55 8.11 -54.67
C LEU A 346 -0.75 9.34 -55.09
N LYS A 347 0.55 9.15 -55.34
CA LYS A 347 1.50 10.20 -55.70
C LYS A 347 1.24 10.75 -57.11
N HIS A 348 0.79 9.89 -58.00
CA HIS A 348 0.54 10.19 -59.41
C HIS A 348 -0.94 10.46 -59.67
N ASN A 349 -1.22 11.19 -60.75
CA ASN A 349 -2.59 11.41 -61.23
C ASN A 349 -3.09 10.14 -61.91
N VAL A 350 -3.63 9.22 -61.12
CA VAL A 350 -4.01 7.87 -61.55
C VAL A 350 -5.50 7.65 -61.30
N GLN A 351 -6.21 7.19 -62.31
CA GLN A 351 -7.54 6.63 -62.17
C GLN A 351 -7.44 5.10 -62.09
N LEU A 352 -7.99 4.51 -61.03
CA LEU A 352 -8.08 3.06 -60.92
C LEU A 352 -9.31 2.54 -61.65
N ILE A 353 -9.11 1.48 -62.44
CA ILE A 353 -10.15 0.80 -63.22
C ILE A 353 -10.20 -0.65 -62.73
N SER A 354 -11.35 -1.07 -62.22
CA SER A 354 -11.58 -2.42 -61.69
C SER A 354 -11.60 -3.51 -62.77
N LYS A 355 -12.00 -3.16 -63.99
CA LYS A 355 -11.97 -4.03 -65.18
C LYS A 355 -10.91 -3.56 -66.17
N GLY A 356 -9.70 -3.34 -65.65
CA GLY A 356 -8.57 -2.80 -66.40
C GLY A 356 -7.79 -3.84 -67.20
N GLY A 357 -8.30 -5.07 -67.35
CA GLY A 357 -7.60 -6.15 -68.07
C GLY A 357 -7.23 -5.78 -69.51
N SER A 358 -8.01 -4.92 -70.18
CA SER A 358 -7.69 -4.43 -71.53
C SER A 358 -6.47 -3.51 -71.61
N PHE A 359 -6.03 -2.93 -70.49
CA PHE A 359 -4.83 -2.11 -70.41
C PHE A 359 -3.57 -2.92 -70.09
N VAL A 360 -3.77 -4.20 -69.73
CA VAL A 360 -2.70 -5.17 -69.55
C VAL A 360 -2.35 -5.71 -70.94
N HIS A 361 -1.07 -5.66 -71.34
CA HIS A 361 -0.61 -6.01 -72.70
C HIS A 361 -1.23 -7.33 -73.23
N GLU A 362 -1.40 -7.42 -74.56
CA GLU A 362 -2.05 -8.57 -75.23
C GLU A 362 -1.38 -9.94 -74.97
N ASN A 363 -0.15 -9.96 -74.47
CA ASN A 363 0.63 -11.18 -74.23
C ASN A 363 0.58 -11.69 -72.77
N VAL A 364 -0.24 -11.10 -71.90
CA VAL A 364 -0.35 -11.53 -70.50
C VAL A 364 -1.18 -12.80 -70.38
N THR A 365 -0.57 -13.87 -69.88
CA THR A 365 -1.24 -15.15 -69.59
C THR A 365 -1.17 -15.47 -68.09
N PRO A 366 -2.32 -15.76 -67.44
CA PRO A 366 -3.69 -15.70 -67.96
C PRO A 366 -4.23 -14.25 -68.00
N TYR A 367 -4.86 -13.89 -69.13
CA TYR A 367 -5.64 -12.66 -69.25
C TYR A 367 -6.80 -12.67 -68.26
N ASN A 368 -7.02 -11.55 -67.57
CA ASN A 368 -8.12 -11.39 -66.64
C ASN A 368 -8.77 -10.02 -66.83
N GLU A 369 -9.99 -10.00 -67.38
CA GLU A 369 -10.77 -8.78 -67.55
C GLU A 369 -11.00 -8.04 -66.22
N ASN A 370 -11.14 -8.78 -65.11
CA ASN A 370 -11.39 -8.27 -63.76
C ASN A 370 -10.07 -8.01 -63.01
N TYR A 371 -9.09 -7.44 -63.72
CA TYR A 371 -7.81 -7.00 -63.18
C TYR A 371 -7.84 -5.50 -62.91
N THR A 372 -7.41 -5.08 -61.72
CA THR A 372 -7.31 -3.66 -61.38
C THR A 372 -6.08 -3.03 -62.01
N TRP A 373 -6.30 -2.00 -62.83
CA TRP A 373 -5.24 -1.24 -63.48
C TRP A 373 -5.34 0.25 -63.15
N GLY A 374 -4.20 0.93 -63.07
CA GLY A 374 -4.13 2.38 -62.93
C GLY A 374 -3.76 3.05 -64.24
N VAL A 375 -4.61 3.93 -64.74
CA VAL A 375 -4.34 4.76 -65.92
C VAL A 375 -3.89 6.13 -65.46
N ILE A 376 -2.76 6.61 -65.99
CA ILE A 376 -2.29 7.97 -65.72
C ILE A 376 -3.14 8.96 -66.50
N ASP A 377 -3.73 9.92 -65.80
CA ASP A 377 -4.50 11.00 -66.35
C ASP A 377 -3.58 12.20 -66.61
N THR A 378 -3.37 12.52 -67.88
CA THR A 378 -2.55 13.67 -68.31
C THR A 378 -3.37 14.95 -68.46
N SER A 379 -4.70 14.85 -68.46
CA SER A 379 -5.62 15.95 -68.71
C SER A 379 -6.06 16.62 -67.41
N ILE A 380 -6.20 15.85 -66.33
CA ILE A 380 -6.68 16.33 -65.03
C ILE A 380 -5.55 16.25 -63.99
N ASN A 381 -5.34 17.36 -63.28
CA ASN A 381 -4.43 17.39 -62.15
C ASN A 381 -5.20 17.22 -60.82
N TYR A 382 -5.02 16.06 -60.17
CA TYR A 382 -5.72 15.75 -58.94
C TYR A 382 -5.04 16.40 -57.72
N SER A 383 -5.76 17.33 -57.09
CA SER A 383 -5.39 17.86 -55.76
C SER A 383 -5.54 16.84 -54.62
N LYS A 384 -6.38 15.81 -54.81
CA LYS A 384 -6.45 14.62 -53.96
C LYS A 384 -6.72 13.40 -54.81
N ASN A 385 -5.90 12.37 -54.68
CA ASN A 385 -6.08 11.08 -55.33
C ASN A 385 -5.94 9.98 -54.28
N ARG A 386 -7.08 9.53 -53.71
CA ARG A 386 -7.07 8.74 -52.48
C ARG A 386 -7.73 7.40 -52.66
N PHE A 387 -6.94 6.35 -52.54
CA PHE A 387 -7.42 5.00 -52.36
C PHE A 387 -7.69 4.72 -50.88
N LYS A 388 -8.90 4.29 -50.55
CA LYS A 388 -9.35 4.10 -49.17
C LYS A 388 -9.88 2.69 -48.99
N THR A 389 -9.55 2.09 -47.86
CA THR A 389 -10.10 0.78 -47.46
C THR A 389 -10.63 0.87 -46.05
N PHE A 390 -11.72 0.16 -45.78
CA PHE A 390 -12.30 0.03 -44.45
C PHE A 390 -12.45 -1.45 -44.09
N TYR A 391 -11.85 -1.86 -42.97
CA TYR A 391 -11.84 -3.23 -42.49
C TYR A 391 -12.46 -3.32 -41.09
N ILE A 392 -13.09 -4.45 -40.79
CA ILE A 392 -13.29 -4.93 -39.43
C ILE A 392 -12.22 -5.98 -39.12
N ASN A 393 -11.60 -5.88 -37.97
CA ASN A 393 -10.41 -6.65 -37.59
C ASN A 393 -10.70 -7.45 -36.30
N ALA A 394 -10.20 -8.67 -36.26
CA ALA A 394 -10.13 -9.53 -35.07
C ALA A 394 -8.68 -9.98 -34.86
N PRO A 395 -8.01 -9.54 -33.78
CA PRO A 395 -6.66 -9.98 -33.45
C PRO A 395 -6.63 -11.30 -32.68
N LEU A 396 -5.50 -11.99 -32.77
CA LEU A 396 -5.08 -13.03 -31.84
C LEU A 396 -3.59 -12.83 -31.54
N LEU A 397 -3.29 -12.31 -30.34
CA LEU A 397 -1.94 -11.93 -29.93
C LEU A 397 -1.53 -12.68 -28.66
N LEU A 398 -0.25 -12.97 -28.55
CA LEU A 398 0.38 -13.31 -27.28
C LEU A 398 0.91 -12.00 -26.66
N GLU A 399 0.48 -11.69 -25.44
CA GLU A 399 0.92 -10.53 -24.69
C GLU A 399 1.76 -10.94 -23.47
N ILE A 400 2.86 -10.22 -23.27
CA ILE A 400 3.71 -10.25 -22.08
C ILE A 400 3.71 -8.85 -21.45
N ASN A 401 3.43 -8.77 -20.16
CA ASN A 401 3.41 -7.53 -19.38
C ASN A 401 4.20 -7.71 -18.08
N THR A 402 5.14 -6.81 -17.80
CA THR A 402 6.08 -6.93 -16.68
C THR A 402 5.61 -6.28 -15.37
N GLY A 403 4.50 -5.54 -15.36
CA GLY A 403 4.12 -4.74 -14.19
C GLY A 403 2.63 -4.73 -13.85
N GLN A 404 2.33 -4.64 -12.56
CA GLN A 404 0.96 -4.50 -12.03
C GLN A 404 0.47 -3.04 -11.94
N HIS A 405 1.28 -2.07 -12.38
CA HIS A 405 1.00 -0.64 -12.26
C HIS A 405 0.70 0.01 -13.61
N LYS A 406 -0.47 0.64 -13.72
CA LYS A 406 -1.04 1.26 -14.93
C LYS A 406 -0.10 2.21 -15.72
N ASN A 407 0.83 2.89 -15.04
CA ASN A 407 1.67 3.93 -15.63
C ASN A 407 3.18 3.57 -15.64
N LYS A 408 3.57 2.39 -15.14
CA LYS A 408 4.98 1.99 -14.98
C LYS A 408 5.18 0.51 -15.31
N SER A 409 4.59 0.07 -16.43
CA SER A 409 4.73 -1.30 -16.89
C SER A 409 5.16 -1.31 -18.35
N PHE A 410 6.14 -2.17 -18.65
CA PHE A 410 6.51 -2.53 -20.00
C PHE A 410 5.55 -3.64 -20.47
N HIS A 411 5.09 -3.54 -21.71
CA HIS A 411 4.29 -4.58 -22.34
C HIS A 411 4.71 -4.77 -23.79
N PHE A 412 4.59 -6.02 -24.23
CA PHE A 412 4.87 -6.46 -25.58
C PHE A 412 3.77 -7.42 -26.01
N ALA A 413 3.26 -7.25 -27.23
CA ALA A 413 2.33 -8.20 -27.83
C ALA A 413 2.71 -8.48 -29.28
N ALA A 414 2.58 -9.73 -29.70
CA ALA A 414 2.81 -10.13 -31.08
C ALA A 414 1.81 -11.21 -31.50
N GLY A 415 1.41 -11.19 -32.76
CA GLY A 415 0.48 -12.18 -33.29
C GLY A 415 -0.10 -11.79 -34.64
N ALA A 416 -1.29 -12.29 -34.93
CA ALA A 416 -1.95 -12.07 -36.22
C ALA A 416 -3.26 -11.28 -36.05
N ILE A 417 -3.63 -10.55 -37.10
CA ILE A 417 -4.91 -9.89 -37.26
C ILE A 417 -5.59 -10.46 -38.48
N VAL A 418 -6.82 -10.94 -38.31
CA VAL A 418 -7.71 -11.28 -39.42
C VAL A 418 -8.63 -10.08 -39.65
N GLY A 419 -8.64 -9.56 -40.87
CA GLY A 419 -9.48 -8.45 -41.29
C GLY A 419 -10.46 -8.88 -42.36
N TYR A 420 -11.73 -8.47 -42.23
CA TYR A 420 -12.74 -8.55 -43.27
C TYR A 420 -12.99 -7.16 -43.85
N LYS A 421 -12.86 -7.03 -45.16
CA LYS A 421 -13.03 -5.77 -45.88
C LYS A 421 -14.53 -5.44 -45.96
N PHE A 422 -14.90 -4.26 -45.51
CA PHE A 422 -16.28 -3.79 -45.61
C PHE A 422 -16.51 -2.90 -46.82
N THR A 423 -15.56 -2.01 -47.17
CA THR A 423 -15.65 -1.20 -48.38
C THR A 423 -14.29 -0.72 -48.86
N THR A 424 -14.17 -0.58 -50.18
CA THR A 424 -13.07 0.12 -50.85
C THR A 424 -13.62 1.36 -51.56
N LYS A 425 -12.80 2.41 -51.65
CA LYS A 425 -13.23 3.67 -52.25
C LYS A 425 -12.06 4.42 -52.86
N MET A 426 -12.21 4.84 -54.10
CA MET A 426 -11.40 5.90 -54.69
C MET A 426 -12.07 7.25 -54.48
N LYS A 427 -11.28 8.27 -54.14
CA LYS A 427 -11.72 9.66 -54.05
C LYS A 427 -10.79 10.54 -54.84
N TYR A 428 -11.37 11.24 -55.80
CA TYR A 428 -10.70 12.19 -56.67
C TYR A 428 -11.16 13.61 -56.32
N LYS A 429 -10.24 14.56 -56.30
CA LYS A 429 -10.54 15.98 -56.16
C LYS A 429 -9.65 16.77 -57.10
N TYR A 430 -10.24 17.55 -57.99
CA TYR A 430 -9.52 18.37 -58.97
C TYR A 430 -10.24 19.71 -59.15
N LYS A 431 -9.61 20.62 -59.90
CA LYS A 431 -10.24 21.87 -60.32
C LYS A 431 -10.59 21.77 -61.80
N GLU A 432 -11.78 22.22 -62.15
CA GLU A 432 -12.30 22.30 -63.52
C GLU A 432 -13.02 23.64 -63.64
N ASP A 433 -12.62 24.47 -64.60
CA ASP A 433 -13.13 25.84 -64.81
C ASP A 433 -13.10 26.74 -63.56
N GLY A 434 -12.11 26.54 -62.69
CA GLY A 434 -11.94 27.27 -61.43
C GLY A 434 -12.70 26.67 -60.25
N ASP A 435 -13.70 25.83 -60.51
CA ASP A 435 -14.50 25.15 -59.49
C ASP A 435 -13.88 23.85 -59.02
N THR A 436 -14.14 23.51 -57.76
CA THR A 436 -13.61 22.29 -57.14
C THR A 436 -14.56 21.12 -57.31
N GLN A 437 -14.17 20.15 -58.14
CA GLN A 437 -14.89 18.90 -58.31
C GLN A 437 -14.44 17.83 -57.31
N LYS A 438 -15.39 16.99 -56.86
CA LYS A 438 -15.13 15.87 -55.94
C LYS A 438 -15.91 14.65 -56.40
N TYR A 439 -15.20 13.64 -56.89
CA TYR A 439 -15.77 12.37 -57.31
C TYR A 439 -15.37 11.25 -56.34
N LYS A 440 -16.26 10.28 -56.12
CA LYS A 440 -16.03 9.11 -55.28
C LYS A 440 -16.52 7.88 -56.02
N ASP A 441 -15.65 6.90 -56.15
CA ASP A 441 -15.96 5.60 -56.73
C ASP A 441 -15.86 4.52 -55.64
N ASN A 442 -16.96 3.83 -55.36
CA ASN A 442 -17.07 2.84 -54.28
C ASN A 442 -16.94 1.39 -54.80
N GLN A 443 -16.35 1.19 -55.98
CA GLN A 443 -16.06 -0.17 -56.47
C GLN A 443 -15.06 -0.89 -55.55
N ASP A 444 -15.05 -2.23 -55.64
CA ASP A 444 -14.14 -3.06 -54.85
C ASP A 444 -12.69 -3.02 -55.32
N PHE A 445 -12.45 -2.63 -56.58
CA PHE A 445 -11.13 -2.66 -57.23
C PHE A 445 -10.40 -4.00 -57.02
N ASN A 446 -11.14 -5.10 -57.02
CA ASN A 446 -10.63 -6.47 -56.82
C ASN A 446 -9.72 -6.64 -55.59
N THR A 447 -9.91 -5.80 -54.58
CA THR A 447 -9.19 -5.90 -53.31
C THR A 447 -9.63 -7.13 -52.53
N ASN A 448 -8.67 -7.79 -51.89
CA ASN A 448 -8.93 -9.02 -51.16
C ASN A 448 -9.96 -8.79 -50.04
N PRO A 449 -11.09 -9.53 -50.01
CA PRO A 449 -12.09 -9.39 -48.98
C PRO A 449 -11.59 -9.83 -47.60
N PHE A 450 -10.59 -10.72 -47.54
CA PHE A 450 -9.97 -11.18 -46.31
C PHE A 450 -8.50 -10.80 -46.26
N ARG A 451 -8.03 -10.35 -45.10
CA ARG A 451 -6.64 -9.98 -44.89
C ARG A 451 -6.11 -10.66 -43.64
N VAL A 452 -4.99 -11.35 -43.76
CA VAL A 452 -4.20 -11.80 -42.60
C VAL A 452 -2.99 -10.89 -42.51
N SER A 453 -2.76 -10.31 -41.33
CA SER A 453 -1.61 -9.44 -41.07
C SER A 453 -0.84 -9.91 -39.84
N LEU A 454 0.48 -9.91 -39.89
CA LEU A 454 1.33 -10.00 -38.71
C LEU A 454 1.32 -8.64 -38.00
N THR A 455 1.28 -8.64 -36.67
CA THR A 455 1.38 -7.41 -35.88
C THR A 455 2.30 -7.59 -34.69
N THR A 456 3.00 -6.50 -34.37
CA THR A 456 3.76 -6.36 -33.14
C THR A 456 3.36 -5.05 -32.46
N ARG A 457 3.33 -5.06 -31.13
CA ARG A 457 3.04 -3.92 -30.28
C ARG A 457 4.01 -3.90 -29.11
N ILE A 458 4.50 -2.71 -28.80
CA ILE A 458 5.42 -2.49 -27.68
C ILE A 458 5.06 -1.19 -26.99
N GLY A 459 5.09 -1.17 -25.66
CA GLY A 459 4.76 0.04 -24.93
C GLY A 459 5.30 0.10 -23.52
N TYR A 460 5.38 1.32 -23.01
CA TYR A 460 5.72 1.63 -21.63
C TYR A 460 4.76 2.68 -21.07
N GLY A 461 4.00 2.29 -20.05
CA GLY A 461 3.02 3.16 -19.40
C GLY A 461 1.87 3.62 -20.32
N ARG A 462 1.93 4.85 -20.83
CA ARG A 462 0.92 5.42 -21.74
C ARG A 462 1.34 5.43 -23.20
N LEU A 463 2.63 5.24 -23.48
CA LEU A 463 3.16 5.27 -24.84
C LEU A 463 3.18 3.85 -25.38
N ASN A 464 2.43 3.64 -26.47
CA ASN A 464 2.26 2.36 -27.13
C ASN A 464 2.55 2.55 -28.62
N LEU A 465 3.40 1.70 -29.18
CA LEU A 465 3.76 1.65 -30.59
C LEU A 465 3.23 0.37 -31.19
N PHE A 466 2.84 0.43 -32.46
CA PHE A 466 2.43 -0.74 -33.22
C PHE A 466 3.06 -0.76 -34.61
N ALA A 467 3.25 -1.96 -35.13
CA ALA A 467 3.57 -2.21 -36.52
C ALA A 467 2.70 -3.37 -37.03
N THR A 468 2.22 -3.26 -38.26
CA THR A 468 1.46 -4.30 -38.96
C THR A 468 2.05 -4.55 -40.34
N TYR A 469 2.03 -5.81 -40.76
CA TYR A 469 2.46 -6.25 -42.08
C TYR A 469 1.45 -7.25 -42.65
N GLY A 470 0.86 -6.96 -43.79
CA GLY A 470 -0.12 -7.81 -44.46
C GLY A 470 0.56 -9.03 -45.09
N LEU A 471 0.25 -10.22 -44.60
CA LEU A 471 0.68 -11.49 -45.21
C LEU A 471 -0.14 -11.81 -46.46
N THR A 472 -1.38 -11.34 -46.52
CA THR A 472 -2.24 -11.42 -47.71
C THR A 472 -2.01 -10.20 -48.61
N PRO A 473 -1.89 -10.38 -49.94
CA PRO A 473 -1.79 -9.26 -50.86
C PRO A 473 -3.07 -8.40 -50.86
N LEU A 474 -2.92 -7.12 -51.17
CA LEU A 474 -4.00 -6.13 -51.23
C LEU A 474 -5.08 -6.52 -52.23
N PHE A 475 -4.67 -7.05 -53.38
CA PHE A 475 -5.55 -7.50 -54.44
C PHE A 475 -5.73 -9.02 -54.38
N GLU A 476 -6.87 -9.49 -54.87
CA GLU A 476 -7.09 -10.91 -55.11
C GLU A 476 -6.07 -11.46 -56.11
N LYS A 477 -5.75 -12.76 -56.00
CA LYS A 477 -4.78 -13.43 -56.86
C LYS A 477 -5.12 -13.21 -58.34
N ASN A 478 -4.14 -12.74 -59.11
CA ASN A 478 -4.27 -12.42 -60.54
C ASN A 478 -5.33 -11.34 -60.87
N ARG A 479 -5.69 -10.47 -59.92
CA ARG A 479 -6.67 -9.39 -60.13
C ARG A 479 -6.15 -7.99 -59.80
N GLY A 480 -4.85 -7.85 -59.61
CA GLY A 480 -4.16 -6.59 -59.39
C GLY A 480 -2.67 -6.83 -59.13
N PRO A 481 -1.88 -5.76 -58.97
CA PRO A 481 -0.45 -5.86 -58.67
C PRO A 481 -0.20 -6.51 -57.31
N GLU A 482 0.93 -7.16 -57.15
CA GLU A 482 1.31 -7.80 -55.90
C GLU A 482 1.84 -6.74 -54.92
N LEU A 483 0.97 -6.34 -53.99
CA LEU A 483 1.24 -5.32 -52.97
C LEU A 483 0.83 -5.84 -51.61
N HIS A 484 1.70 -5.70 -50.62
CA HIS A 484 1.43 -6.02 -49.23
C HIS A 484 1.35 -4.73 -48.40
N ALA A 485 0.23 -4.53 -47.73
CA ALA A 485 0.03 -3.34 -46.91
C ALA A 485 0.84 -3.41 -45.61
N PHE A 486 1.42 -2.30 -45.18
CA PHE A 486 2.01 -2.17 -43.86
C PHE A 486 1.52 -0.89 -43.19
N SER A 487 1.54 -0.87 -41.86
CA SER A 487 1.31 0.33 -41.07
C SER A 487 2.24 0.39 -39.87
N VAL A 488 2.67 1.58 -39.50
CA VAL A 488 3.47 1.82 -38.28
C VAL A 488 2.95 3.08 -37.60
N GLY A 489 2.81 3.05 -36.28
CA GLY A 489 2.24 4.18 -35.57
C GLY A 489 2.21 4.05 -34.05
N VAL A 490 1.37 4.89 -33.45
CA VAL A 490 1.14 5.00 -32.01
C VAL A 490 -0.29 4.60 -31.66
N THR A 491 -0.49 3.99 -30.50
CA THR A 491 -1.83 3.76 -29.93
C THR A 491 -2.11 4.83 -28.89
N LEU A 492 -3.15 5.63 -29.11
CA LEU A 492 -3.68 6.63 -28.21
C LEU A 492 -4.86 6.08 -27.40
N LEU A 493 -5.03 6.59 -26.18
CA LEU A 493 -6.22 6.36 -25.33
C LEU A 493 -6.60 4.87 -25.18
N GLY A 494 -5.69 4.03 -24.66
CA GLY A 494 -6.09 2.67 -24.27
C GLY A 494 -7.12 2.70 -23.15
N PHE A 495 -8.35 2.28 -23.44
CA PHE A 495 -9.52 2.32 -22.54
C PHE A 495 -9.80 0.97 -21.87
#